data_AF-A0A9E0FZK7-F1
#
_entry.id   AF-A0A9E0FZK7-F1
#
_cell.length_a   1.000
_cell.length_b   1.000
_cell.length_c   1.000
_cell.angle_alpha   90.00
_cell.angle_beta   90.00
_cell.angle_gamma   90.00
#
_symmetry.space_group_name_H-M   'P 1'
#
loop_
_entity.id
_entity.type
_entity.pdbx_description
1 polymer ?
#
loop_
_entity_poly.entity_id
_entity_poly.type
_entity_poly.pdbx_seq_one_letter_code
_entity_poly.pdbx_strand_id
1 'polypeptide(L)'
;MFEFNENSIDNFVQSESGYSAAPMLGGVSHPALESAIKSYAQESSSVIDFADVLSDGKMDLLLSGESDNDEDGGRVFRGTRGDDELEGDYRDLLLGYRGNDILNTLEGRGYNILEGGPGNDELEANHHDTLIGGSGDDELSTNEGNGFNILKGGEGDDELEGNHHDTLSGGKDDDLLSTAEGNGYNVLKGDSGDDELEGNHHDELSGGTGDDTLSTADGDGYNVLKGGQGNDIVRGGHHDVLYGNSGDDYIEFYGGNNVAYGGQGADLFELADGELPDGLNTIKDFKDGVDKLQIRNIEGLNSFEDLTFEQEGKHVVVSFEDQELAVLEKVRLDRIDADDFIIDPRHTPDISAADFNGAVIDNPYLPFVPGTKWVYEGMTDEGLERQVVEVLDETRMINGVEATVVRDTVYVNGEIREDTYDWYAQDLDGNVWYLGEFTTAYEDGQPLDTHGSFEWGVDGALPGIVMFADPSAHIDETYKQELYIGEAEDTATLLSTSDSVTVPYGTFTNVVKTFEFTPLEPFTKEHKFYVEGIGFIKQVNLRTGEELDLVEFVGPTV
;
A
#
# COMPACT_ATOMS: atom_id res chain seq x y z
N MET A 1 -7.88 46.80 13.95
CA MET A 1 -6.51 47.32 13.72
C MET A 1 -5.56 46.47 14.54
N PHE A 2 -5.04 45.42 13.92
CA PHE A 2 -3.63 44.98 13.91
C PHE A 2 -3.60 43.89 12.83
N GLU A 3 -2.78 44.11 11.80
CA GLU A 3 -2.56 43.19 10.67
C GLU A 3 -1.79 41.96 11.17
N PHE A 4 -2.21 40.77 10.73
CA PHE A 4 -1.44 39.55 10.88
C PHE A 4 -0.45 39.45 9.72
N ASN A 5 0.81 39.22 10.07
CA ASN A 5 1.91 38.98 9.15
C ASN A 5 2.24 37.49 9.26
N GLU A 6 2.21 36.78 8.12
CA GLU A 6 2.64 35.39 7.99
C GLU A 6 4.13 35.30 8.32
N ASN A 7 4.47 34.75 9.50
CA ASN A 7 5.78 34.21 9.88
C ASN A 7 5.76 33.91 11.39
N SER A 8 5.17 32.78 11.79
CA SER A 8 5.47 32.16 13.09
C SER A 8 4.95 30.72 13.14
N ILE A 9 5.68 29.78 12.55
CA ILE A 9 5.61 28.37 12.94
C ILE A 9 6.98 27.82 13.40
N ASP A 10 8.09 28.54 13.21
CA ASP A 10 9.37 28.14 13.81
C ASP A 10 9.49 28.66 15.24
N ASN A 11 9.10 27.86 16.24
CA ASN A 11 9.71 27.86 17.58
C ASN A 11 9.14 26.74 18.47
N PHE A 12 9.40 25.49 18.13
CA PHE A 12 9.46 24.40 19.12
C PHE A 12 10.41 23.31 18.60
N VAL A 13 11.70 23.44 18.92
CA VAL A 13 12.70 22.39 19.22
C VAL A 13 14.06 23.14 19.35
N GLN A 14 14.39 23.58 20.57
CA GLN A 14 15.76 23.96 20.92
C GLN A 14 16.06 23.56 22.37
N SER A 15 16.65 22.37 22.52
CA SER A 15 17.64 21.93 23.52
C SER A 15 17.51 20.40 23.60
N GLU A 16 18.43 19.57 23.14
CA GLU A 16 19.85 19.46 23.49
C GLU A 16 20.64 18.79 22.35
N SER A 17 21.97 18.88 22.46
CA SER A 17 23.00 18.41 21.52
C SER A 17 23.24 19.32 20.30
N GLY A 18 24.48 19.79 20.22
CA GLY A 18 24.90 20.78 19.23
C GLY A 18 25.30 20.13 17.92
N TYR A 19 24.47 20.31 16.90
CA TYR A 19 24.89 20.43 15.50
C TYR A 19 24.07 21.57 14.90
N SER A 20 24.73 22.54 14.27
CA SER A 20 24.04 23.63 13.60
C SER A 20 23.53 23.15 12.24
N ALA A 21 22.21 23.09 12.09
CA ALA A 21 21.58 23.01 10.78
C ALA A 21 21.99 24.24 9.92
N ALA A 22 22.39 23.99 8.68
CA ALA A 22 22.43 24.98 7.62
C ALA A 22 21.21 24.76 6.71
N PRO A 23 20.63 25.83 6.13
CA PRO A 23 19.28 25.81 5.59
C PRO A 23 19.20 25.27 4.16
N MET A 24 18.06 24.63 3.85
CA MET A 24 17.30 24.63 2.59
C MET A 24 18.06 25.03 1.31
N LEU A 25 18.19 24.08 0.39
CA LEU A 25 18.38 24.36 -1.04
C LEU A 25 17.38 23.55 -1.86
N GLY A 26 16.25 24.20 -2.17
CA GLY A 26 15.40 23.80 -3.28
C GLY A 26 16.14 23.93 -4.61
N GLY A 27 15.82 23.03 -5.54
CA GLY A 27 16.11 23.11 -6.97
C GLY A 27 17.56 23.44 -7.30
N VAL A 28 18.46 22.44 -7.24
CA VAL A 28 19.84 22.64 -7.65
C VAL A 28 20.16 21.83 -8.89
N SER A 29 20.24 22.54 -10.01
CA SER A 29 20.82 22.05 -11.25
C SER A 29 22.18 21.37 -10.99
N HIS A 30 22.40 20.30 -11.75
CA HIS A 30 23.59 19.45 -11.91
C HIS A 30 24.99 20.07 -11.61
N PRO A 31 25.28 21.38 -11.79
CA PRO A 31 26.59 21.96 -11.44
C PRO A 31 26.89 22.14 -9.93
N ALA A 32 25.90 22.12 -9.03
CA ALA A 32 26.16 22.32 -7.60
C ALA A 32 26.51 21.03 -6.86
N LEU A 33 25.97 19.88 -7.31
CA LEU A 33 26.42 18.56 -6.91
C LEU A 33 27.90 18.39 -7.30
N GLU A 34 28.25 18.82 -8.52
CA GLU A 34 29.64 18.88 -9.00
C GLU A 34 30.55 19.77 -8.13
N SER A 35 30.01 20.83 -7.54
CA SER A 35 30.76 21.76 -6.68
C SER A 35 30.86 21.29 -5.22
N ALA A 36 29.87 20.54 -4.72
CA ALA A 36 29.93 19.84 -3.43
C ALA A 36 30.91 18.65 -3.51
N ILE A 37 30.90 17.90 -4.61
CA ILE A 37 31.85 16.82 -4.94
C ILE A 37 33.28 17.38 -5.10
N LYS A 38 33.45 18.52 -5.77
CA LYS A 38 34.76 19.23 -5.87
C LYS A 38 35.26 19.80 -4.54
N SER A 39 34.35 20.15 -3.62
CA SER A 39 34.70 20.60 -2.26
C SER A 39 35.15 19.43 -1.39
N TYR A 40 34.50 18.27 -1.52
CA TYR A 40 34.88 17.03 -0.85
C TYR A 40 36.26 16.50 -1.34
N ALA A 41 36.56 16.70 -2.62
CA ALA A 41 37.83 16.30 -3.25
C ALA A 41 39.07 17.14 -2.86
N GLN A 42 38.94 18.20 -2.04
CA GLN A 42 40.09 18.99 -1.59
C GLN A 42 40.65 18.59 -0.22
N GLU A 43 39.93 17.81 0.59
CA GLU A 43 40.41 17.40 1.93
C GLU A 43 40.91 15.95 2.00
N SER A 44 40.58 15.08 1.03
CA SER A 44 41.17 13.74 0.93
C SER A 44 42.33 13.72 -0.07
N SER A 45 43.51 13.34 0.41
CA SER A 45 44.66 13.14 -0.44
C SER A 45 44.41 11.98 -1.42
N SER A 46 44.39 12.32 -2.71
CA SER A 46 44.39 11.48 -3.92
C SER A 46 43.03 11.24 -4.59
N VAL A 47 42.80 11.97 -5.69
CA VAL A 47 41.83 11.63 -6.74
C VAL A 47 42.60 11.57 -8.06
N ILE A 48 42.44 10.45 -8.78
CA ILE A 48 42.93 10.22 -10.13
C ILE A 48 41.84 10.66 -11.12
N ASP A 49 42.25 11.43 -12.12
CA ASP A 49 41.42 11.97 -13.22
C ASP A 49 41.06 10.86 -14.23
N PHE A 50 39.77 10.62 -14.47
CA PHE A 50 39.24 9.51 -15.29
C PHE A 50 38.90 9.89 -16.74
N ALA A 51 39.54 10.93 -17.30
CA ALA A 51 39.43 11.20 -18.74
C ALA A 51 40.38 10.36 -19.63
N ASP A 52 41.33 9.59 -19.06
CA ASP A 52 42.40 8.92 -19.84
C ASP A 52 42.36 7.37 -19.85
N VAL A 53 41.36 6.71 -19.24
CA VAL A 53 41.33 5.23 -19.11
C VAL A 53 40.36 4.55 -20.10
N LEU A 54 39.88 5.26 -21.12
CA LEU A 54 38.94 4.71 -22.11
C LEU A 54 39.57 3.94 -23.29
N SER A 55 40.85 3.51 -23.24
CA SER A 55 41.50 3.02 -24.47
C SER A 55 41.69 1.51 -24.65
N ASP A 56 41.70 0.67 -23.62
CA ASP A 56 42.01 -0.76 -23.86
C ASP A 56 41.19 -1.69 -22.95
N GLY A 57 40.02 -2.10 -23.47
CA GLY A 57 39.18 -3.11 -22.87
C GLY A 57 39.94 -4.39 -22.56
N LYS A 58 40.07 -4.68 -21.26
CA LYS A 58 40.22 -6.00 -20.63
C LYS A 58 40.54 -5.79 -19.16
N MET A 59 39.75 -6.37 -18.27
CA MET A 59 40.22 -7.08 -17.07
C MET A 59 39.01 -7.78 -16.44
N ASP A 60 38.98 -9.12 -16.51
CA ASP A 60 38.32 -9.97 -15.51
C ASP A 60 38.98 -9.70 -14.16
N LEU A 61 38.21 -9.44 -13.10
CA LEU A 61 38.68 -9.67 -11.74
C LEU A 61 37.51 -9.91 -10.77
N LEU A 62 37.21 -11.20 -10.54
CA LEU A 62 36.66 -11.68 -9.27
C LEU A 62 37.53 -11.16 -8.11
N LEU A 63 36.92 -10.46 -7.15
CA LEU A 63 37.53 -10.13 -5.87
C LEU A 63 36.57 -10.45 -4.72
N SER A 64 36.33 -11.75 -4.48
CA SER A 64 36.13 -12.23 -3.12
C SER A 64 37.47 -12.04 -2.38
N GLY A 65 37.62 -10.94 -1.66
CA GLY A 65 38.84 -10.55 -0.98
C GLY A 65 38.60 -10.32 0.50
N GLU A 66 38.56 -11.40 1.30
CA GLU A 66 38.95 -11.30 2.71
C GLU A 66 40.35 -10.64 2.76
N SER A 67 40.42 -9.43 3.31
CA SER A 67 41.66 -8.73 3.59
C SER A 67 41.57 -8.14 4.99
N ASP A 68 42.00 -8.98 5.94
CA ASP A 68 42.45 -8.64 7.28
C ASP A 68 43.14 -7.25 7.34
N ASN A 69 42.55 -6.36 8.16
CA ASN A 69 43.16 -5.17 8.76
C ASN A 69 43.72 -4.10 7.80
N ASP A 70 42.87 -3.16 7.38
CA ASP A 70 43.26 -1.75 7.33
C ASP A 70 42.01 -0.88 7.61
N GLU A 71 41.96 -0.33 8.83
CA GLU A 71 41.17 0.87 9.11
C GLU A 71 41.64 1.96 8.12
N ASP A 72 40.73 2.55 7.33
CA ASP A 72 40.79 3.93 6.77
C ASP A 72 40.87 4.15 5.23
N GLY A 73 40.41 3.24 4.35
CA GLY A 73 40.36 3.53 2.90
C GLY A 73 39.19 2.93 2.14
N GLY A 74 38.37 3.77 1.52
CA GLY A 74 37.29 3.35 0.61
C GLY A 74 37.79 2.69 -0.68
N ARG A 75 37.14 1.60 -1.10
CA ARG A 75 37.45 0.82 -2.30
C ARG A 75 36.46 1.16 -3.42
N VAL A 76 36.79 0.76 -4.65
CA VAL A 76 35.89 0.89 -5.80
C VAL A 76 35.74 -0.47 -6.47
N PHE A 77 34.54 -1.02 -6.40
CA PHE A 77 34.11 -2.22 -7.10
C PHE A 77 33.45 -1.83 -8.42
N ARG A 78 33.71 -2.62 -9.47
CA ARG A 78 33.23 -2.35 -10.82
C ARG A 78 32.76 -3.66 -11.42
N GLY A 79 31.48 -3.73 -11.76
CA GLY A 79 30.89 -4.74 -12.60
C GLY A 79 31.32 -4.60 -14.05
N THR A 80 30.54 -5.19 -14.92
CA THR A 80 30.86 -5.52 -16.29
C THR A 80 29.82 -4.91 -17.23
N ARG A 81 29.12 -5.72 -18.02
CA ARG A 81 28.05 -5.29 -18.93
C ARG A 81 26.87 -6.25 -18.92
N GLY A 82 26.93 -7.27 -18.09
CA GLY A 82 25.82 -8.14 -17.79
C GLY A 82 25.86 -8.38 -16.29
N ASP A 83 24.85 -9.07 -15.82
CA ASP A 83 24.48 -9.27 -14.42
C ASP A 83 25.69 -9.60 -13.52
N ASP A 84 25.97 -8.71 -12.58
CA ASP A 84 27.07 -8.79 -11.62
C ASP A 84 26.56 -8.82 -10.17
N GLU A 85 27.34 -9.41 -9.27
CA GLU A 85 27.08 -9.40 -7.82
C GLU A 85 28.28 -8.75 -7.14
N LEU A 86 28.05 -7.60 -6.48
CA LEU A 86 29.08 -6.78 -5.85
C LEU A 86 28.78 -6.60 -4.37
N GLU A 87 29.80 -6.79 -3.54
CA GLU A 87 29.67 -6.69 -2.09
C GLU A 87 30.72 -5.71 -1.54
N GLY A 88 30.27 -4.72 -0.76
CA GLY A 88 31.09 -3.65 -0.18
C GLY A 88 31.06 -3.62 1.35
N ASP A 89 31.98 -2.87 1.94
CA ASP A 89 31.98 -2.57 3.37
C ASP A 89 32.54 -1.17 3.67
N TYR A 90 32.24 -0.64 4.87
CA TYR A 90 32.75 0.64 5.39
C TYR A 90 32.56 1.87 4.48
N ARG A 91 33.38 2.09 3.45
CA ARG A 91 33.37 3.32 2.62
C ARG A 91 33.59 3.03 1.14
N ASP A 92 32.85 2.10 0.59
CA ASP A 92 33.08 1.62 -0.76
C ASP A 92 32.18 2.30 -1.81
N LEU A 93 32.65 2.31 -3.06
CA LEU A 93 31.87 2.67 -4.25
C LEU A 93 31.65 1.40 -5.07
N LEU A 94 30.40 0.97 -5.22
CA LEU A 94 30.00 -0.16 -6.04
C LEU A 94 29.37 0.40 -7.32
N LEU A 95 29.80 -0.10 -8.48
CA LEU A 95 29.32 0.33 -9.80
C LEU A 95 28.93 -0.92 -10.60
N GLY A 96 27.64 -1.20 -10.80
CA GLY A 96 27.14 -2.36 -11.56
C GLY A 96 27.43 -2.24 -13.06
N TYR A 97 27.11 -1.07 -13.61
CA TYR A 97 27.17 -0.65 -15.01
C TYR A 97 26.00 -1.05 -15.90
N ARG A 98 25.88 -2.30 -16.32
CA ARG A 98 24.80 -2.71 -17.22
C ARG A 98 24.50 -4.16 -16.94
N GLY A 99 23.27 -4.56 -17.16
CA GLY A 99 22.80 -5.88 -16.72
C GLY A 99 21.96 -5.67 -15.48
N ASN A 100 21.37 -6.74 -14.97
CA ASN A 100 20.61 -6.68 -13.74
C ASN A 100 21.57 -7.07 -12.61
N ASP A 101 22.03 -6.08 -11.87
CA ASP A 101 23.14 -6.19 -10.93
C ASP A 101 22.63 -6.27 -9.48
N ILE A 102 23.30 -7.04 -8.64
CA ILE A 102 23.03 -7.13 -7.19
C ILE A 102 24.18 -6.46 -6.44
N LEU A 103 23.90 -5.39 -5.70
CA LEU A 103 24.89 -4.55 -5.03
C LEU A 103 24.56 -4.46 -3.53
N ASN A 104 25.37 -5.07 -2.68
CA ASN A 104 25.08 -5.17 -1.24
C ASN A 104 26.20 -4.58 -0.37
N THR A 105 25.85 -4.01 0.79
CA THR A 105 26.83 -3.62 1.82
C THR A 105 26.76 -4.51 3.06
N LEU A 106 27.91 -5.00 3.51
CA LEU A 106 28.05 -5.76 4.75
C LEU A 106 27.93 -4.87 5.99
N GLU A 107 27.55 -5.48 7.13
CA GLU A 107 27.54 -4.83 8.45
C GLU A 107 28.86 -4.08 8.73
N GLY A 108 28.81 -2.76 8.60
CA GLY A 108 29.99 -1.91 8.70
C GLY A 108 29.62 -0.47 9.00
N ARG A 109 30.40 0.20 9.86
CA ARG A 109 30.21 1.62 10.13
C ARG A 109 30.89 2.44 9.04
N GLY A 110 30.13 2.99 8.10
CA GLY A 110 30.61 4.05 7.22
C GLY A 110 29.61 4.44 6.13
N TYR A 111 30.11 5.04 5.05
CA TYR A 111 29.31 5.64 3.98
C TYR A 111 29.71 5.02 2.65
N ASN A 112 28.85 4.18 2.11
CA ASN A 112 28.99 3.55 0.81
C ASN A 112 28.17 4.29 -0.25
N ILE A 113 28.55 4.13 -1.51
CA ILE A 113 27.78 4.57 -2.66
C ILE A 113 27.60 3.37 -3.58
N LEU A 114 26.36 3.01 -3.85
CA LEU A 114 25.96 1.95 -4.77
C LEU A 114 25.32 2.63 -5.98
N GLU A 115 25.78 2.28 -7.18
CA GLU A 115 25.21 2.74 -8.46
C GLU A 115 25.02 1.52 -9.36
N GLY A 116 23.76 1.14 -9.60
CA GLY A 116 23.40 0.01 -10.46
C GLY A 116 23.74 0.30 -11.93
N GLY A 117 23.11 1.34 -12.48
CA GLY A 117 23.29 1.78 -13.85
C GLY A 117 22.07 1.39 -14.70
N PRO A 118 22.26 1.11 -16.01
CA PRO A 118 21.15 0.55 -16.78
C PRO A 118 20.89 -0.94 -16.57
N GLY A 119 19.68 -1.29 -16.16
CA GLY A 119 19.27 -2.64 -15.80
C GLY A 119 18.12 -2.59 -14.82
N ASN A 120 17.61 -3.74 -14.41
CA ASN A 120 16.75 -3.82 -13.23
C ASN A 120 17.65 -4.33 -12.11
N ASP A 121 18.13 -3.43 -11.27
CA ASP A 121 19.19 -3.66 -10.29
C ASP A 121 18.60 -3.82 -8.87
N GLU A 122 19.25 -4.64 -8.04
CA GLU A 122 18.91 -4.84 -6.63
C GLU A 122 20.03 -4.25 -5.76
N LEU A 123 19.71 -3.22 -4.98
CA LEU A 123 20.65 -2.49 -4.14
C LEU A 123 20.23 -2.56 -2.68
N GLU A 124 21.01 -3.26 -1.86
CA GLU A 124 20.76 -3.38 -0.42
C GLU A 124 21.88 -2.70 0.36
N ALA A 125 21.53 -1.81 1.27
CA ALA A 125 22.53 -1.14 2.09
C ALA A 125 22.17 -1.04 3.57
N ASN A 126 23.20 -0.70 4.35
CA ASN A 126 23.12 -0.64 5.80
C ASN A 126 23.69 0.70 6.29
N HIS A 127 23.07 1.27 7.33
CA HIS A 127 23.55 2.50 7.99
C HIS A 127 23.39 3.80 7.19
N HIS A 128 24.47 4.37 6.64
CA HIS A 128 24.49 5.75 6.10
C HIS A 128 24.99 5.74 4.65
N ASP A 129 24.20 5.19 3.76
CA ASP A 129 24.62 4.90 2.39
C ASP A 129 23.86 5.75 1.36
N THR A 130 24.36 5.75 0.13
CA THR A 130 23.66 6.32 -1.02
C THR A 130 23.48 5.22 -2.06
N LEU A 131 22.23 4.92 -2.38
CA LEU A 131 21.82 3.95 -3.38
C LEU A 131 21.26 4.72 -4.57
N ILE A 132 21.68 4.33 -5.76
CA ILE A 132 21.27 4.91 -7.03
C ILE A 132 21.00 3.74 -7.97
N GLY A 133 19.73 3.48 -8.30
CA GLY A 133 19.33 2.44 -9.24
C GLY A 133 19.87 2.77 -10.63
N GLY A 134 19.28 3.78 -11.27
CA GLY A 134 19.78 4.32 -12.52
C GLY A 134 18.69 4.35 -13.58
N SER A 135 18.62 3.33 -14.43
CA SER A 135 17.56 3.25 -15.43
C SER A 135 17.12 1.81 -15.64
N GLY A 136 15.82 1.57 -15.71
CA GLY A 136 15.21 0.25 -15.56
C GLY A 136 14.53 0.20 -14.21
N ASP A 137 13.83 -0.90 -13.94
CA ASP A 137 12.97 -1.00 -12.76
C ASP A 137 13.81 -1.58 -11.62
N ASP A 138 14.25 -0.71 -10.70
CA ASP A 138 15.25 -1.02 -9.67
C ASP A 138 14.61 -1.24 -8.29
N GLU A 139 15.21 -2.12 -7.49
CA GLU A 139 14.82 -2.39 -6.09
C GLU A 139 15.92 -1.88 -5.14
N LEU A 140 15.58 -0.93 -4.28
CA LEU A 140 16.51 -0.28 -3.36
C LEU A 140 15.99 -0.39 -1.93
N SER A 141 16.76 -1.03 -1.05
CA SER A 141 16.36 -1.23 0.35
C SER A 141 17.46 -0.86 1.35
N THR A 142 17.03 -0.42 2.53
CA THR A 142 17.92 -0.22 3.68
C THR A 142 17.47 -1.02 4.90
N ASN A 143 18.40 -1.80 5.46
CA ASN A 143 18.07 -2.67 6.59
C ASN A 143 18.32 -1.97 7.93
N GLU A 144 17.86 -2.61 9.01
CA GLU A 144 17.91 -2.14 10.40
C GLU A 144 19.19 -1.33 10.75
N GLY A 145 19.02 0.00 10.83
CA GLY A 145 20.08 0.92 11.23
C GLY A 145 19.52 2.32 11.50
N ASN A 146 20.08 3.06 12.47
CA ASN A 146 19.63 4.43 12.75
C ASN A 146 20.31 5.46 11.83
N GLY A 147 20.57 5.11 10.58
CA GLY A 147 21.41 5.93 9.72
C GLY A 147 20.61 6.62 8.63
N PHE A 148 20.99 7.88 8.35
CA PHE A 148 20.50 8.66 7.21
C PHE A 148 21.02 8.08 5.89
N ASN A 149 20.16 7.44 5.12
CA ASN A 149 20.40 6.96 3.77
C ASN A 149 19.75 7.88 2.73
N ILE A 150 20.26 7.79 1.50
CA ILE A 150 19.67 8.43 0.33
C ILE A 150 19.44 7.35 -0.72
N LEU A 151 18.19 7.11 -1.06
CA LEU A 151 17.78 6.18 -2.11
C LEU A 151 17.27 6.99 -3.29
N LYS A 152 17.65 6.56 -4.50
CA LYS A 152 17.23 7.17 -5.76
C LYS A 152 16.99 6.08 -6.79
N GLY A 153 15.75 5.91 -7.24
CA GLY A 153 15.40 4.99 -8.30
C GLY A 153 16.01 5.43 -9.62
N GLY A 154 15.38 6.37 -10.32
CA GLY A 154 15.94 6.98 -11.51
C GLY A 154 14.94 7.14 -12.65
N GLU A 155 15.08 6.31 -13.69
CA GLU A 155 14.10 6.18 -14.77
C GLU A 155 13.61 4.74 -14.78
N GLY A 156 12.31 4.47 -14.65
CA GLY A 156 11.79 3.11 -14.52
C GLY A 156 10.80 3.07 -13.38
N ASP A 157 10.04 1.98 -13.28
CA ASP A 157 9.09 1.83 -12.18
C ASP A 157 9.86 1.25 -10.97
N ASP A 158 10.35 2.09 -10.06
CA ASP A 158 11.30 1.69 -9.01
C ASP A 158 10.61 1.38 -7.67
N GLU A 159 11.17 0.44 -6.89
CA GLU A 159 10.74 0.13 -5.53
C GLU A 159 11.81 0.52 -4.50
N LEU A 160 11.45 1.42 -3.58
CA LEU A 160 12.36 2.00 -2.59
C LEU A 160 11.81 1.78 -1.18
N GLU A 161 12.52 0.99 -0.38
CA GLU A 161 12.22 0.79 1.04
C GLU A 161 13.28 1.45 1.93
N GLY A 162 12.85 2.46 2.69
CA GLY A 162 13.65 3.10 3.73
C GLY A 162 13.27 2.64 5.13
N ASN A 163 14.02 3.11 6.13
CA ASN A 163 13.70 2.87 7.54
C ASN A 163 13.71 4.14 8.40
N HIS A 164 14.87 4.74 8.66
CA HIS A 164 15.07 5.65 9.78
C HIS A 164 15.89 6.88 9.39
N HIS A 165 15.16 7.98 9.17
CA HIS A 165 15.72 9.25 8.73
C HIS A 165 16.27 9.24 7.31
N ASP A 166 15.58 8.55 6.42
CA ASP A 166 16.00 8.37 5.05
C ASP A 166 15.39 9.42 4.12
N THR A 167 16.03 9.60 2.96
CA THR A 167 15.48 10.38 1.86
C THR A 167 15.37 9.49 0.64
N LEU A 168 14.13 9.27 0.21
CA LEU A 168 13.79 8.47 -0.96
C LEU A 168 13.34 9.41 -2.09
N SER A 169 13.66 9.04 -3.33
CA SER A 169 13.32 9.76 -4.56
C SER A 169 13.09 8.69 -5.62
N GLY A 170 11.85 8.51 -6.09
CA GLY A 170 11.52 7.57 -7.15
C GLY A 170 12.17 8.00 -8.46
N GLY A 171 11.66 9.10 -9.02
CA GLY A 171 12.30 9.82 -10.11
C GLY A 171 11.38 10.03 -11.29
N LYS A 172 11.37 9.10 -12.24
CA LYS A 172 10.48 9.14 -13.39
C LYS A 172 9.81 7.80 -13.54
N ASP A 173 8.60 7.86 -14.08
CA ASP A 173 7.73 6.70 -14.25
C ASP A 173 7.16 6.30 -12.88
N ASP A 174 6.40 5.20 -12.76
CA ASP A 174 5.49 5.04 -11.63
C ASP A 174 6.20 4.29 -10.47
N ASP A 175 6.52 5.00 -9.39
CA ASP A 175 7.40 4.50 -8.32
C ASP A 175 6.64 4.07 -7.04
N LEU A 176 7.19 3.09 -6.30
CA LEU A 176 6.74 2.67 -4.97
C LEU A 176 7.78 3.06 -3.90
N LEU A 177 7.40 3.93 -2.97
CA LEU A 177 8.26 4.38 -1.88
C LEU A 177 7.61 4.07 -0.53
N SER A 178 8.29 3.31 0.30
CA SER A 178 7.81 2.97 1.65
C SER A 178 8.87 3.21 2.71
N THR A 179 8.43 3.35 3.97
CA THR A 179 9.33 3.31 5.11
C THR A 179 8.85 2.36 6.18
N ALA A 180 9.69 1.40 6.55
CA ALA A 180 9.40 0.43 7.59
C ALA A 180 9.16 1.07 8.96
N GLU A 181 8.44 0.36 9.84
CA GLU A 181 8.03 0.83 11.16
C GLU A 181 9.19 1.43 11.97
N GLY A 182 9.14 2.75 12.18
CA GLY A 182 10.18 3.48 12.89
C GLY A 182 9.74 4.87 13.36
N ASN A 183 10.41 5.43 14.36
CA ASN A 183 10.17 6.81 14.80
C ASN A 183 11.09 7.81 14.07
N GLY A 184 11.52 7.48 12.85
CA GLY A 184 12.36 8.33 12.02
C GLY A 184 11.59 9.54 11.50
N TYR A 185 12.29 10.52 10.96
CA TYR A 185 11.72 11.57 10.11
C TYR A 185 12.25 11.28 8.72
N ASN A 186 11.42 10.70 7.86
CA ASN A 186 11.75 10.34 6.50
C ASN A 186 11.20 11.38 5.52
N VAL A 187 11.83 11.45 4.35
CA VAL A 187 11.38 12.29 3.24
C VAL A 187 11.22 11.42 2.01
N LEU A 188 9.99 11.28 1.53
CA LEU A 188 9.64 10.49 0.35
C LEU A 188 9.20 11.44 -0.77
N LYS A 189 9.71 11.20 -1.98
CA LYS A 189 9.38 11.96 -3.18
C LYS A 189 9.17 11.03 -4.36
N GLY A 190 7.96 10.96 -4.88
CA GLY A 190 7.69 10.23 -6.13
C GLY A 190 8.36 10.91 -7.34
N ASP A 191 8.34 12.25 -7.33
CA ASP A 191 8.81 13.13 -8.41
C ASP A 191 7.89 13.16 -9.64
N SER A 192 7.99 12.24 -10.60
CA SER A 192 7.11 12.28 -11.78
C SER A 192 6.68 10.90 -12.23
N GLY A 193 5.37 10.67 -12.29
CA GLY A 193 4.81 9.33 -12.40
C GLY A 193 3.52 9.33 -11.60
N ASP A 194 2.70 8.29 -11.76
CA ASP A 194 1.58 8.05 -10.85
C ASP A 194 2.14 7.26 -9.65
N ASP A 195 2.67 7.96 -8.64
CA ASP A 195 3.52 7.37 -7.60
C ASP A 195 2.74 6.88 -6.37
N GLU A 196 3.28 5.87 -5.67
CA GLU A 196 2.73 5.30 -4.44
C GLU A 196 3.69 5.52 -3.25
N LEU A 197 3.25 6.31 -2.26
CA LEU A 197 4.10 6.69 -1.12
C LEU A 197 3.44 6.30 0.21
N GLU A 198 4.14 5.48 0.99
CA GLU A 198 3.74 5.05 2.31
C GLU A 198 4.73 5.51 3.39
N GLY A 199 4.25 6.34 4.30
CA GLY A 199 5.00 6.81 5.46
C GLY A 199 4.35 6.38 6.77
N ASN A 200 5.04 6.63 7.87
CA ASN A 200 4.55 6.30 9.19
C ASN A 200 4.43 7.53 10.11
N HIS A 201 5.54 8.02 10.68
CA HIS A 201 5.51 8.88 11.85
C HIS A 201 6.45 10.08 11.72
N HIS A 202 5.87 11.28 11.60
CA HIS A 202 6.58 12.55 11.33
C HIS A 202 7.30 12.58 9.98
N ASP A 203 6.76 11.95 8.95
CA ASP A 203 7.35 11.95 7.62
C ASP A 203 6.86 13.12 6.76
N GLU A 204 7.64 13.43 5.73
CA GLU A 204 7.22 14.33 4.65
C GLU A 204 7.12 13.55 3.34
N LEU A 205 5.89 13.41 2.84
CA LEU A 205 5.58 12.75 1.57
C LEU A 205 5.20 13.81 0.53
N SER A 206 5.72 13.64 -0.68
CA SER A 206 5.41 14.48 -1.84
C SER A 206 5.28 13.59 -3.07
N GLY A 207 4.09 13.50 -3.66
CA GLY A 207 3.88 12.73 -4.89
C GLY A 207 4.65 13.38 -6.04
N GLY A 208 4.16 14.50 -6.56
CA GLY A 208 4.92 15.35 -7.47
C GLY A 208 4.11 15.74 -8.69
N THR A 209 4.28 15.05 -9.80
CA THR A 209 3.44 15.20 -11.00
C THR A 209 2.96 13.86 -11.47
N GLY A 210 1.66 13.72 -11.70
CA GLY A 210 0.99 12.45 -11.95
C GLY A 210 -0.13 12.31 -10.93
N ASP A 211 -0.98 11.31 -11.10
CA ASP A 211 -2.10 11.05 -10.18
C ASP A 211 -1.57 10.14 -9.05
N ASP A 212 -1.09 10.76 -7.97
CA ASP A 212 -0.31 10.09 -6.92
C ASP A 212 -1.20 9.50 -5.80
N THR A 213 -0.74 8.46 -5.11
CA THR A 213 -1.35 7.96 -3.86
C THR A 213 -0.39 8.05 -2.67
N LEU A 214 -0.77 8.81 -1.65
CA LEU A 214 0.01 9.01 -0.43
C LEU A 214 -0.77 8.52 0.79
N SER A 215 -0.13 7.69 1.63
CA SER A 215 -0.75 7.17 2.85
C SER A 215 0.19 7.27 4.06
N THR A 216 -0.39 7.67 5.20
CA THR A 216 0.19 7.45 6.53
C THR A 216 -0.87 6.88 7.48
N ALA A 217 -1.79 6.07 6.95
CA ALA A 217 -2.97 5.57 7.67
C ALA A 217 -2.60 4.71 8.89
N ASP A 218 -1.60 3.85 8.74
CA ASP A 218 -1.11 2.94 9.78
C ASP A 218 -0.10 3.62 10.74
N GLY A 219 0.25 4.87 10.44
CA GLY A 219 1.19 5.67 11.20
C GLY A 219 0.53 6.64 12.18
N ASP A 220 1.07 6.71 13.40
CA ASP A 220 0.75 7.80 14.32
C ASP A 220 1.60 9.05 13.98
N GLY A 221 1.04 10.25 14.09
CA GLY A 221 1.83 11.46 14.34
C GLY A 221 1.83 12.53 13.25
N TYR A 222 2.69 13.52 13.39
CA TYR A 222 2.60 14.80 12.68
C TYR A 222 3.22 14.74 11.28
N ASN A 223 2.63 13.95 10.37
CA ASN A 223 3.11 13.85 8.99
C ASN A 223 2.66 15.05 8.15
N VAL A 224 3.35 15.24 7.02
CA VAL A 224 2.97 16.21 6.00
C VAL A 224 2.90 15.50 4.66
N LEU A 225 1.69 15.39 4.11
CA LEU A 225 1.44 14.74 2.83
C LEU A 225 1.06 15.80 1.79
N LYS A 226 1.69 15.76 0.62
CA LYS A 226 1.43 16.67 -0.50
C LYS A 226 1.26 15.85 -1.77
N GLY A 227 0.05 15.80 -2.33
CA GLY A 227 -0.22 15.15 -3.61
C GLY A 227 0.65 15.77 -4.71
N GLY A 228 0.28 16.97 -5.18
CA GLY A 228 1.14 17.73 -6.09
C GLY A 228 0.39 18.26 -7.30
N GLN A 229 0.72 17.76 -8.48
CA GLN A 229 0.01 18.05 -9.72
C GLN A 229 -0.58 16.76 -10.28
N GLY A 230 -1.90 16.69 -10.32
CA GLY A 230 -2.61 15.47 -10.70
C GLY A 230 -3.82 15.32 -9.79
N ASN A 231 -4.62 14.29 -10.02
CA ASN A 231 -5.76 13.99 -9.17
C ASN A 231 -5.30 12.99 -8.12
N ASP A 232 -4.90 13.51 -6.96
CA ASP A 232 -4.16 12.73 -5.99
C ASP A 232 -5.09 12.08 -4.96
N ILE A 233 -4.68 10.95 -4.41
CA ILE A 233 -5.29 10.32 -3.22
C ILE A 233 -4.38 10.57 -2.03
N VAL A 234 -4.87 11.28 -1.02
CA VAL A 234 -4.10 11.63 0.18
C VAL A 234 -4.81 11.14 1.44
N ARG A 235 -4.22 10.14 2.11
CA ARG A 235 -4.80 9.49 3.29
C ARG A 235 -3.96 9.77 4.54
N GLY A 236 -4.54 10.51 5.49
CA GLY A 236 -3.91 10.84 6.77
C GLY A 236 -4.42 9.98 7.92
N GLY A 237 -3.51 9.64 8.83
CA GLY A 237 -3.78 9.03 10.12
C GLY A 237 -4.19 10.09 11.16
N HIS A 238 -3.31 10.39 12.12
CA HIS A 238 -3.60 11.31 13.24
C HIS A 238 -2.64 12.49 13.35
N HIS A 239 -3.19 13.72 13.43
CA HIS A 239 -2.43 14.97 13.58
C HIS A 239 -1.61 15.39 12.35
N ASP A 240 -2.02 14.94 11.17
CA ASP A 240 -1.36 15.20 9.91
C ASP A 240 -1.75 16.55 9.29
N VAL A 241 -0.91 17.00 8.36
CA VAL A 241 -1.23 18.10 7.46
C VAL A 241 -1.27 17.59 6.03
N LEU A 242 -2.46 17.63 5.43
CA LEU A 242 -2.76 17.06 4.12
C LEU A 242 -2.96 18.17 3.09
N TYR A 243 -2.30 18.05 1.94
CA TYR A 243 -2.44 18.95 0.81
C TYR A 243 -2.72 18.15 -0.47
N GLY A 244 -3.88 18.35 -1.09
CA GLY A 244 -4.13 17.84 -2.45
C GLY A 244 -3.25 18.58 -3.47
N ASN A 245 -3.33 19.92 -3.43
CA ASN A 245 -2.59 20.88 -4.25
C ASN A 245 -3.26 21.23 -5.57
N SER A 246 -2.99 20.56 -6.70
CA SER A 246 -3.54 20.95 -8.00
C SER A 246 -4.06 19.74 -8.76
N GLY A 247 -5.36 19.72 -8.99
CA GLY A 247 -6.12 18.64 -9.60
C GLY A 247 -7.34 18.36 -8.75
N ASP A 248 -8.16 17.40 -9.17
CA ASP A 248 -9.38 17.04 -8.45
C ASP A 248 -9.04 15.94 -7.42
N ASP A 249 -8.65 16.35 -6.21
CA ASP A 249 -8.02 15.46 -5.23
C ASP A 249 -9.02 14.75 -4.30
N TYR A 250 -8.69 13.53 -3.86
CA TYR A 250 -9.42 12.78 -2.83
C TYR A 250 -8.62 12.77 -1.52
N ILE A 251 -9.18 13.34 -0.46
CA ILE A 251 -8.53 13.45 0.86
C ILE A 251 -9.33 12.68 1.90
N GLU A 252 -8.69 11.71 2.54
CA GLU A 252 -9.31 10.80 3.51
C GLU A 252 -8.66 10.91 4.90
N PHE A 253 -9.50 10.87 5.93
CA PHE A 253 -9.07 10.91 7.32
C PHE A 253 -9.40 9.58 7.99
N TYR A 254 -8.41 8.72 8.24
CA TYR A 254 -8.61 7.51 9.05
C TYR A 254 -8.68 7.83 10.54
N GLY A 255 -8.00 8.90 10.97
CA GLY A 255 -8.01 9.37 12.35
C GLY A 255 -8.55 10.80 12.51
N GLY A 256 -8.51 11.27 13.76
CA GLY A 256 -8.83 12.65 14.11
C GLY A 256 -7.64 13.61 14.22
N ASN A 257 -7.98 14.90 14.29
CA ASN A 257 -7.06 16.03 14.48
C ASN A 257 -6.20 16.41 13.27
N ASN A 258 -6.61 16.03 12.07
CA ASN A 258 -5.94 16.38 10.82
C ASN A 258 -6.29 17.79 10.35
N VAL A 259 -5.39 18.38 9.55
CA VAL A 259 -5.60 19.65 8.86
C VAL A 259 -5.44 19.46 7.36
N ALA A 260 -6.51 19.67 6.60
CA ALA A 260 -6.51 19.48 5.15
C ALA A 260 -6.67 20.78 4.36
N TYR A 261 -6.02 20.79 3.19
CA TYR A 261 -6.17 21.77 2.13
C TYR A 261 -6.41 21.02 0.81
N GLY A 262 -7.55 21.24 0.17
CA GLY A 262 -7.81 20.66 -1.16
C GLY A 262 -6.93 21.32 -2.21
N GLY A 263 -6.87 22.64 -2.21
CA GLY A 263 -6.06 23.40 -3.16
C GLY A 263 -6.85 23.81 -4.41
N GLN A 264 -6.37 23.46 -5.59
CA GLN A 264 -6.94 23.83 -6.89
C GLN A 264 -7.58 22.62 -7.57
N GLY A 265 -8.88 22.49 -7.47
CA GLY A 265 -9.66 21.57 -8.29
C GLY A 265 -11.04 21.46 -7.68
N ALA A 266 -11.77 20.43 -8.06
CA ALA A 266 -12.96 19.95 -7.38
C ALA A 266 -12.57 18.81 -6.44
N ASP A 267 -12.28 19.18 -5.19
CA ASP A 267 -11.68 18.26 -4.22
C ASP A 267 -12.78 17.52 -3.44
N LEU A 268 -12.54 16.25 -3.08
CA LEU A 268 -13.44 15.40 -2.31
C LEU A 268 -12.80 15.07 -0.96
N PHE A 269 -13.44 15.49 0.14
CA PHE A 269 -12.97 15.17 1.50
C PHE A 269 -13.85 14.08 2.13
N GLU A 270 -13.30 12.91 2.40
CA GLU A 270 -13.96 11.84 3.16
C GLU A 270 -13.92 12.17 4.65
N LEU A 271 -15.06 12.53 5.23
CA LEU A 271 -15.16 12.91 6.63
C LEU A 271 -15.26 11.71 7.57
N ALA A 272 -15.79 10.60 7.08
CA ALA A 272 -16.01 9.37 7.83
C ALA A 272 -16.39 8.24 6.87
N ASP A 273 -15.69 7.10 6.94
CA ASP A 273 -16.07 5.85 6.26
C ASP A 273 -16.21 4.74 7.31
N GLY A 274 -17.45 4.31 7.54
CA GLY A 274 -17.80 3.18 8.42
C GLY A 274 -17.68 3.46 9.92
N GLU A 275 -16.69 4.26 10.35
CA GLU A 275 -16.56 4.80 11.69
C GLU A 275 -16.56 6.33 11.71
N LEU A 276 -17.02 6.91 12.83
CA LEU A 276 -16.93 8.35 13.05
C LEU A 276 -15.52 8.71 13.52
N PRO A 277 -14.98 9.89 13.13
CA PRO A 277 -13.64 10.29 13.51
C PRO A 277 -13.52 10.44 15.04
N ASP A 278 -12.43 9.92 15.59
CA ASP A 278 -12.13 9.91 17.03
C ASP A 278 -11.55 11.26 17.55
N GLY A 279 -11.35 12.20 16.64
CA GLY A 279 -10.92 13.57 16.89
C GLY A 279 -11.30 14.50 15.74
N LEU A 280 -11.22 15.81 15.97
CA LEU A 280 -11.82 16.79 15.06
C LEU A 280 -10.91 17.13 13.87
N ASN A 281 -11.34 16.78 12.66
CA ASN A 281 -10.63 17.13 11.42
C ASN A 281 -10.99 18.56 10.96
N THR A 282 -10.03 19.27 10.38
CA THR A 282 -10.18 20.67 9.97
C THR A 282 -9.87 20.86 8.49
N ILE A 283 -10.85 21.30 7.72
CA ILE A 283 -10.69 21.64 6.29
C ILE A 283 -10.54 23.17 6.16
N LYS A 284 -9.45 23.63 5.57
CA LYS A 284 -9.01 25.04 5.64
C LYS A 284 -9.47 25.91 4.48
N ASP A 285 -9.81 25.32 3.35
CA ASP A 285 -10.03 26.04 2.08
C ASP A 285 -11.22 25.55 1.24
N PHE A 286 -12.16 24.79 1.85
CA PHE A 286 -13.39 24.31 1.20
C PHE A 286 -14.10 25.39 0.37
N LYS A 287 -14.41 25.07 -0.88
CA LYS A 287 -15.07 25.92 -1.87
C LYS A 287 -16.43 25.33 -2.25
N ASP A 288 -17.48 25.91 -1.68
CA ASP A 288 -18.87 25.62 -2.04
C ASP A 288 -19.12 25.73 -3.56
N GLY A 289 -19.81 24.71 -4.09
CA GLY A 289 -20.12 24.54 -5.50
C GLY A 289 -18.95 24.03 -6.34
N VAL A 290 -17.80 23.72 -5.72
CA VAL A 290 -16.63 23.12 -6.36
C VAL A 290 -16.28 21.83 -5.64
N ASP A 291 -15.95 21.92 -4.36
CA ASP A 291 -15.51 20.79 -3.54
C ASP A 291 -16.71 20.00 -2.99
N LYS A 292 -16.46 18.80 -2.47
CA LYS A 292 -17.45 17.89 -1.89
C LYS A 292 -16.97 17.30 -0.57
N LEU A 293 -17.93 16.97 0.28
CA LEU A 293 -17.74 16.28 1.55
C LEU A 293 -18.43 14.92 1.46
N GLN A 294 -17.69 13.85 1.70
CA GLN A 294 -18.19 12.49 1.64
C GLN A 294 -18.34 11.90 3.04
N ILE A 295 -19.39 11.12 3.24
CA ILE A 295 -19.59 10.29 4.41
C ILE A 295 -20.15 8.95 3.94
N ARG A 296 -19.45 7.86 4.24
CA ARG A 296 -19.84 6.50 3.83
C ARG A 296 -20.02 5.58 5.02
N ASN A 297 -20.86 4.57 4.85
CA ASN A 297 -20.95 3.43 5.75
C ASN A 297 -21.27 3.69 7.24
N ILE A 298 -21.71 4.90 7.61
CA ILE A 298 -22.08 5.23 9.00
C ILE A 298 -23.49 4.71 9.33
N GLU A 299 -23.59 3.89 10.38
CA GLU A 299 -24.88 3.39 10.87
C GLU A 299 -25.80 4.55 11.28
N GLY A 300 -27.02 4.58 10.74
CA GLY A 300 -28.03 5.58 11.07
C GLY A 300 -27.95 6.89 10.27
N LEU A 301 -26.87 7.13 9.53
CA LEU A 301 -26.70 8.30 8.68
C LEU A 301 -27.11 7.94 7.24
N ASN A 302 -28.28 8.40 6.82
CA ASN A 302 -28.87 7.99 5.53
C ASN A 302 -29.02 9.15 4.54
N SER A 303 -28.91 10.38 5.02
CA SER A 303 -29.20 11.58 4.23
C SER A 303 -28.57 12.83 4.83
N PHE A 304 -28.49 13.88 4.03
CA PHE A 304 -28.05 15.20 4.47
C PHE A 304 -28.88 15.74 5.65
N GLU A 305 -30.16 15.38 5.74
CA GLU A 305 -31.05 15.77 6.84
C GLU A 305 -30.67 15.17 8.20
N ASP A 306 -29.86 14.12 8.22
CA ASP A 306 -29.37 13.50 9.47
C ASP A 306 -28.19 14.28 10.08
N LEU A 307 -27.59 15.20 9.30
CA LEU A 307 -26.50 16.06 9.75
C LEU A 307 -27.00 17.31 10.45
N THR A 308 -26.16 17.83 11.34
CA THR A 308 -26.35 19.12 12.01
C THR A 308 -25.17 20.05 11.73
N PHE A 309 -25.47 21.34 11.67
CA PHE A 309 -24.50 22.36 11.27
C PHE A 309 -24.57 23.55 12.23
N GLU A 310 -23.43 23.93 12.80
CA GLU A 310 -23.32 25.10 13.69
C GLU A 310 -22.30 26.12 13.15
N GLN A 311 -22.68 27.40 13.14
CA GLN A 311 -21.76 28.47 12.81
C GLN A 311 -21.01 28.93 14.06
N GLU A 312 -19.72 28.63 14.12
CA GLU A 312 -18.81 29.10 15.16
C GLU A 312 -17.86 30.18 14.63
N GLY A 313 -18.21 31.45 14.88
CA GLY A 313 -17.39 32.58 14.44
C GLY A 313 -17.29 32.69 12.91
N LYS A 314 -16.18 32.19 12.34
CA LYS A 314 -15.92 32.15 10.89
C LYS A 314 -15.88 30.72 10.34
N HIS A 315 -16.25 29.73 11.13
CA HIS A 315 -16.12 28.32 10.80
C HIS A 315 -17.50 27.66 10.91
N VAL A 316 -17.73 26.61 10.13
CA VAL A 316 -18.92 25.75 10.26
C VAL A 316 -18.46 24.43 10.87
N VAL A 317 -19.13 23.98 11.92
CA VAL A 317 -18.95 22.64 12.48
C VAL A 317 -20.01 21.74 11.87
N VAL A 318 -19.58 20.61 11.30
CA VAL A 318 -20.44 19.54 10.77
C VAL A 318 -20.48 18.43 11.81
N SER A 319 -21.69 17.99 12.17
CA SER A 319 -21.89 17.01 13.23
C SER A 319 -22.96 15.99 12.84
N PHE A 320 -22.80 14.75 13.30
CA PHE A 320 -23.83 13.72 13.28
C PHE A 320 -24.15 13.30 14.71
N GLU A 321 -25.44 13.30 15.05
CA GLU A 321 -25.91 13.17 16.44
C GLU A 321 -25.19 14.14 17.40
N ASP A 322 -24.45 13.62 18.38
CA ASP A 322 -23.69 14.39 19.38
C ASP A 322 -22.19 14.47 19.04
N GLN A 323 -21.74 13.90 17.91
CA GLN A 323 -20.33 13.85 17.49
C GLN A 323 -20.01 14.89 16.41
N GLU A 324 -18.91 15.62 16.59
CA GLU A 324 -18.36 16.52 15.57
C GLU A 324 -17.54 15.72 14.56
N LEU A 325 -17.83 15.89 13.27
CA LEU A 325 -17.13 15.21 12.17
C LEU A 325 -15.97 16.06 11.65
N ALA A 326 -16.25 17.34 11.38
CA ALA A 326 -15.26 18.24 10.80
C ALA A 326 -15.57 19.72 11.05
N VAL A 327 -14.52 20.54 10.98
CA VAL A 327 -14.59 22.00 10.93
C VAL A 327 -14.24 22.50 9.55
N LEU A 328 -15.15 23.24 8.93
CA LEU A 328 -14.90 23.98 7.69
C LEU A 328 -14.50 25.41 8.01
N GLU A 329 -13.21 25.74 7.88
CA GLU A 329 -12.75 27.08 8.20
C GLU A 329 -13.08 28.13 7.15
N LYS A 330 -13.37 29.34 7.62
CA LYS A 330 -13.68 30.50 6.76
C LYS A 330 -14.89 30.30 5.85
N VAL A 331 -15.70 29.26 6.13
CA VAL A 331 -16.97 28.99 5.47
C VAL A 331 -18.11 29.61 6.28
N ARG A 332 -19.12 30.11 5.56
CA ARG A 332 -20.36 30.60 6.17
C ARG A 332 -21.44 29.54 6.03
N LEU A 333 -22.25 29.38 7.07
CA LEU A 333 -23.33 28.39 7.10
C LEU A 333 -24.36 28.59 5.98
N ASP A 334 -24.55 29.82 5.49
CA ASP A 334 -25.46 30.10 4.36
C ASP A 334 -24.93 29.64 2.98
N ARG A 335 -23.74 29.00 2.97
CA ARG A 335 -23.06 28.45 1.79
C ARG A 335 -22.94 26.93 1.84
N ILE A 336 -23.52 26.30 2.85
CA ILE A 336 -23.54 24.84 2.97
C ILE A 336 -24.95 24.35 2.65
N ASP A 337 -25.05 23.44 1.70
CA ASP A 337 -26.29 22.76 1.36
C ASP A 337 -26.07 21.31 0.93
N ALA A 338 -27.15 20.62 0.57
CA ALA A 338 -27.12 19.20 0.23
C ALA A 338 -26.29 18.89 -1.02
N ASP A 339 -26.06 19.87 -1.91
CA ASP A 339 -25.24 19.63 -3.09
C ASP A 339 -23.76 19.48 -2.70
N ASP A 340 -23.32 20.00 -1.55
CA ASP A 340 -21.95 19.87 -1.04
C ASP A 340 -21.61 18.47 -0.50
N PHE A 341 -22.63 17.62 -0.28
CA PHE A 341 -22.45 16.34 0.41
C PHE A 341 -22.73 15.13 -0.49
N ILE A 342 -21.85 14.14 -0.39
CA ILE A 342 -22.08 12.79 -0.90
C ILE A 342 -22.28 11.91 0.33
N ILE A 343 -23.52 11.47 0.54
CA ILE A 343 -23.86 10.52 1.61
C ILE A 343 -24.07 9.16 0.95
N ASP A 344 -23.18 8.21 1.25
CA ASP A 344 -23.33 6.81 0.85
C ASP A 344 -23.73 5.97 2.08
N PRO A 345 -25.03 5.67 2.26
CA PRO A 345 -25.48 4.94 3.42
C PRO A 345 -24.86 3.54 3.46
N ARG A 346 -24.55 3.05 4.66
CA ARG A 346 -24.04 1.68 4.86
C ARG A 346 -24.89 0.66 4.10
N HIS A 347 -24.28 -0.01 3.12
CA HIS A 347 -24.96 -1.08 2.40
C HIS A 347 -25.25 -2.23 3.36
N THR A 348 -26.53 -2.52 3.54
CA THR A 348 -27.00 -3.66 4.33
C THR A 348 -27.74 -4.60 3.38
N PRO A 349 -27.20 -5.81 3.12
CA PRO A 349 -27.90 -6.80 2.33
C PRO A 349 -29.28 -7.08 2.95
N ASP A 350 -30.35 -7.00 2.14
CA ASP A 350 -31.70 -7.40 2.57
C ASP A 350 -31.82 -8.93 2.56
N ILE A 351 -31.14 -9.57 3.51
CA ILE A 351 -31.07 -11.02 3.63
C ILE A 351 -31.32 -11.49 5.06
N SER A 352 -31.92 -12.67 5.17
CA SER A 352 -32.25 -13.31 6.43
C SER A 352 -31.97 -14.79 6.38
N ALA A 353 -31.96 -15.44 7.55
CA ALA A 353 -31.80 -16.90 7.62
C ALA A 353 -32.84 -17.70 6.81
N ALA A 354 -33.99 -17.11 6.46
CA ALA A 354 -35.02 -17.76 5.66
C ALA A 354 -34.69 -17.83 4.16
N ASP A 355 -33.71 -17.05 3.71
CA ASP A 355 -33.28 -16.95 2.32
C ASP A 355 -32.22 -17.99 1.95
N PHE A 356 -31.83 -18.84 2.91
CA PHE A 356 -30.84 -19.90 2.74
C PHE A 356 -31.47 -21.29 2.88
N ASN A 357 -30.90 -22.27 2.18
CA ASN A 357 -31.38 -23.66 2.18
C ASN A 357 -30.42 -24.62 2.90
N GLY A 358 -29.81 -24.17 4.00
CA GLY A 358 -28.84 -24.93 4.79
C GLY A 358 -27.46 -25.01 4.14
N ALA A 359 -26.61 -25.91 4.64
CA ALA A 359 -25.20 -26.01 4.26
C ALA A 359 -24.91 -26.74 2.92
N VAL A 360 -25.86 -26.74 1.99
CA VAL A 360 -25.62 -27.33 0.66
C VAL A 360 -25.30 -26.21 -0.31
N ILE A 361 -24.10 -26.27 -0.89
CA ILE A 361 -23.62 -25.30 -1.87
C ILE A 361 -23.31 -26.06 -3.17
N ASP A 362 -24.25 -25.97 -4.11
CA ASP A 362 -24.18 -26.61 -5.44
C ASP A 362 -23.99 -25.60 -6.58
N ASN A 363 -23.60 -24.36 -6.25
CA ASN A 363 -23.24 -23.33 -7.20
C ASN A 363 -22.22 -23.87 -8.22
N PRO A 364 -22.44 -23.62 -9.53
CA PRO A 364 -21.59 -24.18 -10.58
C PRO A 364 -20.15 -23.69 -10.53
N TYR A 365 -19.89 -22.48 -10.04
CA TYR A 365 -18.58 -21.84 -10.02
C TYR A 365 -17.90 -21.83 -8.66
N LEU A 366 -18.60 -22.15 -7.56
CA LEU A 366 -18.03 -22.41 -6.23
C LEU A 366 -18.77 -23.57 -5.53
N PRO A 367 -18.61 -24.82 -5.99
CA PRO A 367 -19.28 -25.96 -5.38
C PRO A 367 -18.56 -26.40 -4.09
N PHE A 368 -19.11 -26.09 -2.92
CA PHE A 368 -18.56 -26.53 -1.63
C PHE A 368 -19.20 -27.84 -1.15
N VAL A 369 -18.76 -28.94 -1.75
CA VAL A 369 -19.16 -30.30 -1.36
C VAL A 369 -18.12 -30.91 -0.41
N PRO A 370 -18.51 -31.44 0.77
CA PRO A 370 -17.57 -32.03 1.72
C PRO A 370 -16.60 -33.05 1.13
N GLY A 371 -15.32 -32.92 1.50
CA GLY A 371 -14.20 -33.70 0.99
C GLY A 371 -13.62 -33.20 -0.33
N THR A 372 -14.15 -32.12 -0.89
CA THR A 372 -13.50 -31.42 -2.01
C THR A 372 -12.25 -30.71 -1.50
N LYS A 373 -11.17 -30.78 -2.28
CA LYS A 373 -9.88 -30.20 -1.92
C LYS A 373 -9.22 -29.51 -3.11
N TRP A 374 -8.68 -28.33 -2.87
CA TRP A 374 -7.82 -27.60 -3.79
C TRP A 374 -6.44 -27.42 -3.17
N VAL A 375 -5.45 -27.33 -4.04
CA VAL A 375 -4.09 -26.98 -3.69
C VAL A 375 -3.60 -25.99 -4.72
N TYR A 376 -3.14 -24.86 -4.23
CA TYR A 376 -2.53 -23.80 -5.03
C TYR A 376 -1.05 -23.66 -4.67
N GLU A 377 -0.25 -23.24 -5.64
CA GLU A 377 1.16 -22.87 -5.44
C GLU A 377 1.45 -21.57 -6.19
N GLY A 378 2.21 -20.69 -5.55
CA GLY A 378 2.68 -19.42 -6.10
C GLY A 378 4.06 -19.09 -5.55
N MET A 379 4.87 -18.36 -6.30
CA MET A 379 6.13 -17.82 -5.78
C MET A 379 5.85 -16.39 -5.34
N THR A 380 6.17 -16.09 -4.10
CA THR A 380 6.17 -14.74 -3.54
C THR A 380 7.59 -14.33 -3.17
N ASP A 381 7.76 -13.08 -2.75
CA ASP A 381 9.05 -12.57 -2.27
C ASP A 381 9.53 -13.29 -1.00
N GLU A 382 8.59 -13.75 -0.16
CA GLU A 382 8.91 -14.59 1.01
C GLU A 382 9.25 -16.05 0.65
N GLY A 383 8.93 -16.49 -0.57
CA GLY A 383 9.28 -17.81 -1.09
C GLY A 383 8.11 -18.58 -1.70
N LEU A 384 8.18 -19.92 -1.64
CA LEU A 384 7.11 -20.74 -2.22
C LEU A 384 5.90 -20.74 -1.28
N GLU A 385 4.84 -20.06 -1.70
CA GLU A 385 3.53 -20.17 -1.09
C GLU A 385 2.81 -21.43 -1.57
N ARG A 386 2.17 -22.13 -0.63
CA ARG A 386 1.27 -23.24 -0.89
C ARG A 386 0.02 -23.06 -0.06
N GLN A 387 -1.12 -22.95 -0.73
CA GLN A 387 -2.44 -22.87 -0.11
C GLN A 387 -3.18 -24.20 -0.26
N VAL A 388 -3.87 -24.64 0.79
CA VAL A 388 -4.64 -25.89 0.81
C VAL A 388 -6.04 -25.63 1.33
N VAL A 389 -7.01 -25.66 0.43
CA VAL A 389 -8.42 -25.43 0.74
C VAL A 389 -9.17 -26.77 0.79
N GLU A 390 -9.89 -27.05 1.87
CA GLU A 390 -10.68 -28.28 2.06
C GLU A 390 -12.09 -27.98 2.58
N VAL A 391 -13.12 -28.49 1.89
CA VAL A 391 -14.50 -28.41 2.39
C VAL A 391 -14.71 -29.50 3.43
N LEU A 392 -15.00 -29.12 4.67
CA LEU A 392 -15.16 -30.07 5.77
C LEU A 392 -16.56 -30.71 5.77
N ASP A 393 -16.68 -31.91 6.34
CA ASP A 393 -17.99 -32.52 6.68
C ASP A 393 -18.50 -31.95 8.02
N GLU A 394 -18.48 -30.63 8.12
CA GLU A 394 -18.81 -29.84 9.31
C GLU A 394 -19.64 -28.61 8.93
N THR A 395 -20.53 -28.21 9.82
CA THR A 395 -21.37 -27.01 9.65
C THR A 395 -21.30 -26.13 10.89
N ARG A 396 -21.49 -24.82 10.71
CA ARG A 396 -21.56 -23.82 11.79
C ARG A 396 -22.81 -22.97 11.64
N MET A 397 -23.46 -22.63 12.76
CA MET A 397 -24.59 -21.71 12.74
C MET A 397 -24.10 -20.27 12.81
N ILE A 398 -24.33 -19.47 11.77
CA ILE A 398 -23.97 -18.05 11.68
C ILE A 398 -25.24 -17.24 11.48
N ASN A 399 -25.56 -16.34 12.40
CA ASN A 399 -26.78 -15.50 12.37
C ASN A 399 -28.08 -16.25 12.00
N GLY A 400 -28.21 -17.51 12.40
CA GLY A 400 -29.38 -18.37 12.11
C GLY A 400 -29.32 -19.15 10.78
N VAL A 401 -28.27 -18.99 9.98
CA VAL A 401 -27.95 -19.78 8.79
C VAL A 401 -27.04 -20.94 9.15
N GLU A 402 -27.33 -22.13 8.64
CA GLU A 402 -26.42 -23.28 8.74
C GLU A 402 -25.40 -23.20 7.60
N ALA A 403 -24.16 -22.83 7.93
CA ALA A 403 -23.08 -22.58 7.00
C ALA A 403 -22.18 -23.82 6.82
N THR A 404 -21.68 -24.01 5.61
CA THR A 404 -20.61 -24.96 5.28
C THR A 404 -19.28 -24.43 5.77
N VAL A 405 -18.50 -25.28 6.45
CA VAL A 405 -17.15 -24.92 6.88
C VAL A 405 -16.15 -25.32 5.80
N VAL A 406 -15.41 -24.34 5.29
CA VAL A 406 -14.25 -24.54 4.42
C VAL A 406 -13.03 -24.19 5.24
N ARG A 407 -11.99 -25.01 5.16
CA ARG A 407 -10.72 -24.76 5.84
C ARG A 407 -9.69 -24.40 4.81
N ASP A 408 -9.11 -23.23 4.97
CA ASP A 408 -7.96 -22.78 4.22
C ASP A 408 -6.69 -22.88 5.09
N THR A 409 -5.57 -23.24 4.49
CA THR A 409 -4.29 -23.30 5.18
C THR A 409 -3.18 -22.86 4.25
N VAL A 410 -2.51 -21.77 4.62
CA VAL A 410 -1.40 -21.18 3.86
C VAL A 410 -0.08 -21.63 4.48
N TYR A 411 0.86 -22.03 3.60
CA TYR A 411 2.23 -22.37 3.95
C TYR A 411 3.20 -21.54 3.12
N VAL A 412 4.23 -20.99 3.74
CA VAL A 412 5.37 -20.37 3.05
C VAL A 412 6.62 -21.18 3.35
N ASN A 413 7.32 -21.62 2.29
CA ASN A 413 8.49 -22.50 2.40
C ASN A 413 8.25 -23.79 3.22
N GLY A 414 6.99 -24.24 3.29
CA GLY A 414 6.55 -25.42 4.03
C GLY A 414 6.27 -25.20 5.52
N GLU A 415 6.41 -23.96 6.00
CA GLU A 415 6.00 -23.55 7.36
C GLU A 415 4.60 -22.94 7.30
N ILE A 416 3.79 -23.19 8.33
CA ILE A 416 2.41 -22.67 8.37
C ILE A 416 2.46 -21.16 8.59
N ARG A 417 1.68 -20.43 7.79
CA ARG A 417 1.49 -18.99 7.89
C ARG A 417 0.11 -18.64 8.38
N GLU A 418 -0.90 -19.34 7.88
CA GLU A 418 -2.28 -19.09 8.26
C GLU A 418 -3.10 -20.38 8.28
N ASP A 419 -4.05 -20.47 9.22
CA ASP A 419 -5.09 -21.51 9.27
C ASP A 419 -6.45 -20.87 9.48
N THR A 420 -7.31 -20.94 8.47
CA THR A 420 -8.57 -20.19 8.41
C THR A 420 -9.76 -21.15 8.27
N TYR A 421 -10.83 -20.85 9.00
CA TYR A 421 -12.10 -21.57 8.93
C TYR A 421 -13.21 -20.66 8.43
N ASP A 422 -13.45 -20.71 7.13
CA ASP A 422 -14.43 -19.93 6.41
C ASP A 422 -15.84 -20.53 6.55
N TRP A 423 -16.85 -19.67 6.63
CA TRP A 423 -18.25 -20.08 6.69
C TRP A 423 -19.03 -19.54 5.49
N TYR A 424 -19.46 -20.45 4.63
CA TYR A 424 -20.24 -20.12 3.43
C TYR A 424 -21.66 -20.64 3.50
N ALA A 425 -22.59 -19.99 2.80
CA ALA A 425 -23.92 -20.53 2.57
C ALA A 425 -24.44 -20.17 1.18
N GLN A 426 -25.36 -20.97 0.65
CA GLN A 426 -26.02 -20.68 -0.61
C GLN A 426 -27.46 -20.20 -0.38
N ASP A 427 -27.81 -19.08 -1.00
CA ASP A 427 -29.18 -18.57 -0.97
C ASP A 427 -30.13 -19.37 -1.89
N LEU A 428 -31.42 -19.05 -1.83
CA LEU A 428 -32.45 -19.70 -2.63
C LEU A 428 -32.37 -19.40 -4.14
N ASP A 429 -31.64 -18.34 -4.53
CA ASP A 429 -31.41 -17.97 -5.92
C ASP A 429 -30.14 -18.63 -6.49
N GLY A 430 -29.31 -19.22 -5.62
CA GLY A 430 -28.11 -19.99 -5.96
C GLY A 430 -26.79 -19.22 -5.79
N ASN A 431 -26.82 -18.01 -5.23
CA ASN A 431 -25.61 -17.24 -4.95
C ASN A 431 -24.91 -17.79 -3.71
N VAL A 432 -23.59 -17.78 -3.72
CA VAL A 432 -22.76 -18.16 -2.58
C VAL A 432 -22.40 -16.92 -1.79
N TRP A 433 -22.75 -16.95 -0.51
CA TRP A 433 -22.50 -15.90 0.45
C TRP A 433 -21.37 -16.30 1.39
N TYR A 434 -20.51 -15.34 1.70
CA TYR A 434 -19.51 -15.45 2.73
C TYR A 434 -20.05 -14.85 4.02
N LEU A 435 -20.08 -15.65 5.08
CA LEU A 435 -20.75 -15.30 6.34
C LEU A 435 -19.77 -14.95 7.45
N GLY A 436 -18.47 -15.09 7.22
CA GLY A 436 -17.42 -14.90 8.21
C GLY A 436 -16.34 -15.96 8.15
N GLU A 437 -15.29 -15.71 8.92
CA GLU A 437 -14.14 -16.57 9.10
C GLU A 437 -13.60 -16.53 10.52
N PHE A 438 -12.79 -17.53 10.82
CA PHE A 438 -11.90 -17.50 11.97
C PHE A 438 -10.50 -17.85 11.52
N THR A 439 -9.64 -16.84 11.54
CA THR A 439 -8.28 -16.85 11.03
C THR A 439 -7.31 -16.95 12.21
N THR A 440 -6.22 -17.69 12.01
CA THR A 440 -5.12 -17.74 12.96
C THR A 440 -3.82 -17.58 12.19
N ALA A 441 -3.14 -16.45 12.39
CA ALA A 441 -1.82 -16.20 11.84
C ALA A 441 -0.75 -16.94 12.66
N TYR A 442 0.33 -17.35 12.01
CA TYR A 442 1.43 -18.10 12.60
C TYR A 442 2.79 -17.49 12.28
N GLU A 443 3.64 -17.41 13.31
CA GLU A 443 5.05 -17.04 13.21
C GLU A 443 5.89 -18.08 13.96
N ASP A 444 6.95 -18.60 13.32
CA ASP A 444 7.78 -19.68 13.86
C ASP A 444 6.98 -20.93 14.32
N GLY A 445 5.85 -21.19 13.64
CA GLY A 445 4.92 -22.27 13.96
C GLY A 445 4.17 -22.09 15.29
N GLN A 446 4.17 -20.90 15.88
CA GLN A 446 3.32 -20.52 17.01
C GLN A 446 2.18 -19.61 16.53
N PRO A 447 0.96 -19.73 17.10
CA PRO A 447 -0.11 -18.78 16.83
C PRO A 447 0.33 -17.37 17.27
N LEU A 448 0.22 -16.41 16.36
CA LEU A 448 0.54 -15.00 16.57
C LEU A 448 -0.71 -14.25 17.05
N ASP A 449 -1.73 -14.17 16.19
CA ASP A 449 -3.01 -13.53 16.47
C ASP A 449 -4.16 -14.15 15.64
N THR A 450 -5.30 -13.47 15.61
CA THR A 450 -6.50 -13.84 14.86
C THR A 450 -7.06 -12.65 14.08
N HIS A 451 -6.20 -11.75 13.60
CA HIS A 451 -6.61 -10.61 12.78
C HIS A 451 -7.27 -11.09 11.47
N GLY A 452 -8.11 -10.25 10.86
CA GLY A 452 -8.96 -10.62 9.71
C GLY A 452 -10.24 -11.41 10.08
N SER A 453 -10.31 -12.02 11.27
CA SER A 453 -11.51 -12.79 11.67
C SER A 453 -12.76 -11.93 11.78
N PHE A 454 -13.83 -12.28 11.06
CA PHE A 454 -15.14 -11.64 11.18
C PHE A 454 -16.30 -12.65 11.22
N GLU A 455 -17.46 -12.27 11.77
CA GLU A 455 -18.66 -13.11 11.78
C GLU A 455 -19.92 -12.26 11.56
N TRP A 456 -20.75 -12.63 10.57
CA TRP A 456 -22.00 -11.92 10.32
C TRP A 456 -22.88 -11.83 11.58
N GLY A 457 -23.23 -10.58 11.94
CA GLY A 457 -24.08 -10.27 13.08
C GLY A 457 -23.31 -10.06 14.38
N VAL A 458 -21.98 -10.15 14.35
CA VAL A 458 -21.08 -9.75 15.43
C VAL A 458 -20.49 -8.39 15.08
N ASP A 459 -20.52 -7.45 16.04
CA ASP A 459 -19.88 -6.12 15.95
C ASP A 459 -20.19 -5.33 14.66
N GLY A 460 -21.38 -5.57 14.10
CA GLY A 460 -21.86 -4.90 12.89
C GLY A 460 -21.40 -5.54 11.57
N ALA A 461 -20.57 -6.57 11.59
CA ALA A 461 -20.12 -7.27 10.40
C ALA A 461 -21.30 -7.85 9.59
N LEU A 462 -21.23 -7.69 8.27
CA LEU A 462 -22.26 -8.09 7.31
C LEU A 462 -21.68 -9.11 6.32
N PRO A 463 -22.50 -10.03 5.80
CA PRO A 463 -22.06 -11.03 4.84
C PRO A 463 -22.03 -10.39 3.45
N GLY A 464 -21.24 -10.95 2.54
CA GLY A 464 -21.24 -10.55 1.14
C GLY A 464 -21.40 -11.73 0.20
N ILE A 465 -21.57 -11.44 -1.09
CA ILE A 465 -21.65 -12.46 -2.14
C ILE A 465 -20.24 -12.71 -2.64
N VAL A 466 -19.78 -13.96 -2.63
CA VAL A 466 -18.50 -14.35 -3.23
C VAL A 466 -18.65 -14.91 -4.64
N MET A 467 -19.83 -15.42 -4.99
CA MET A 467 -20.11 -15.89 -6.35
C MET A 467 -21.60 -15.91 -6.66
N PHE A 468 -21.97 -15.27 -7.77
CA PHE A 468 -23.35 -15.31 -8.27
C PHE A 468 -23.73 -16.68 -8.85
N ALA A 469 -25.03 -16.99 -8.84
CA ALA A 469 -25.57 -18.17 -9.52
C ALA A 469 -25.40 -18.10 -11.05
N ASP A 470 -25.54 -16.89 -11.61
CA ASP A 470 -25.34 -16.58 -13.03
C ASP A 470 -24.42 -15.36 -13.18
N PRO A 471 -23.08 -15.56 -13.11
CA PRO A 471 -22.14 -14.46 -13.26
C PRO A 471 -22.35 -13.66 -14.56
N SER A 472 -22.84 -14.27 -15.64
CA SER A 472 -23.00 -13.55 -16.92
C SER A 472 -24.00 -12.38 -16.86
N ALA A 473 -24.89 -12.37 -15.85
CA ALA A 473 -25.84 -11.30 -15.61
C ALA A 473 -25.25 -10.08 -14.85
N HIS A 474 -24.05 -10.23 -14.28
CA HIS A 474 -23.43 -9.28 -13.36
C HIS A 474 -22.11 -8.68 -13.90
N ILE A 475 -21.86 -8.76 -15.22
CA ILE A 475 -20.68 -8.13 -15.83
C ILE A 475 -20.71 -6.61 -15.59
N ASP A 476 -19.55 -6.07 -15.19
CA ASP A 476 -19.32 -4.69 -14.74
C ASP A 476 -20.03 -4.32 -13.42
N GLU A 477 -20.59 -5.30 -12.69
CA GLU A 477 -21.16 -5.09 -11.36
C GLU A 477 -20.08 -5.23 -10.28
N THR A 478 -19.99 -4.23 -9.41
CA THR A 478 -19.16 -4.21 -8.20
C THR A 478 -19.99 -4.56 -6.98
N TYR A 479 -19.52 -5.48 -6.15
CA TYR A 479 -20.22 -6.02 -4.99
C TYR A 479 -19.25 -6.32 -3.84
N LYS A 480 -19.75 -6.25 -2.61
CA LYS A 480 -19.00 -6.63 -1.41
C LYS A 480 -18.99 -8.15 -1.23
N GLN A 481 -17.82 -8.73 -1.00
CA GLN A 481 -17.63 -10.12 -0.61
C GLN A 481 -17.74 -10.29 0.91
N GLU A 482 -17.40 -9.24 1.65
CA GLU A 482 -17.58 -9.07 3.08
C GLU A 482 -17.65 -7.59 3.44
N LEU A 483 -18.17 -7.28 4.64
CA LEU A 483 -18.22 -5.91 5.12
C LEU A 483 -18.18 -5.85 6.66
N TYR A 484 -16.97 -5.70 7.17
CA TYR A 484 -16.62 -5.36 8.52
C TYR A 484 -15.56 -4.24 8.47
N ILE A 485 -16.04 -3.01 8.63
CA ILE A 485 -15.23 -1.80 8.44
C ILE A 485 -13.94 -1.85 9.25
N GLY A 486 -12.82 -1.51 8.61
CA GLY A 486 -11.50 -1.45 9.24
C GLY A 486 -10.85 -2.82 9.47
N GLU A 487 -11.53 -3.92 9.14
CA GLU A 487 -11.08 -5.27 9.51
C GLU A 487 -11.23 -6.29 8.36
N ALA A 488 -12.29 -6.21 7.56
CA ALA A 488 -12.59 -7.12 6.44
C ALA A 488 -13.56 -6.44 5.44
N GLU A 489 -13.06 -5.96 4.30
CA GLU A 489 -13.83 -5.09 3.39
C GLU A 489 -13.77 -5.47 1.91
N ASP A 490 -13.48 -6.74 1.62
CA ASP A 490 -13.24 -7.22 0.26
C ASP A 490 -14.37 -6.88 -0.72
N THR A 491 -13.94 -6.39 -1.87
CA THR A 491 -14.81 -5.93 -2.94
C THR A 491 -14.39 -6.56 -4.25
N ALA A 492 -15.36 -7.07 -5.01
CA ALA A 492 -15.14 -7.65 -6.32
C ALA A 492 -15.94 -6.91 -7.40
N THR A 493 -15.36 -6.80 -8.59
CA THR A 493 -16.04 -6.41 -9.83
C THR A 493 -15.97 -7.56 -10.82
N LEU A 494 -17.11 -8.00 -11.33
CA LEU A 494 -17.13 -9.09 -12.30
C LEU A 494 -16.78 -8.58 -13.71
N LEU A 495 -15.72 -9.10 -14.31
CA LEU A 495 -15.18 -8.58 -15.59
C LEU A 495 -15.54 -9.42 -16.81
N SER A 496 -15.51 -10.75 -16.70
CA SER A 496 -15.69 -11.65 -17.84
C SER A 496 -16.24 -13.00 -17.41
N THR A 497 -16.87 -13.71 -18.34
CA THR A 497 -17.27 -15.12 -18.22
C THR A 497 -16.81 -15.96 -19.42
N SER A 498 -15.91 -15.40 -20.24
CA SER A 498 -15.53 -15.97 -21.54
C SER A 498 -14.02 -16.18 -21.71
N ASP A 499 -13.25 -15.95 -20.64
CA ASP A 499 -11.79 -15.98 -20.68
C ASP A 499 -11.27 -17.41 -20.83
N SER A 500 -9.98 -17.51 -21.17
CA SER A 500 -9.25 -18.77 -21.24
C SER A 500 -7.97 -18.65 -20.43
N VAL A 501 -7.79 -19.55 -19.46
CA VAL A 501 -6.69 -19.52 -18.49
C VAL A 501 -5.97 -20.86 -18.51
N THR A 502 -4.65 -20.84 -18.38
CA THR A 502 -3.83 -22.05 -18.20
C THR A 502 -3.10 -21.95 -16.87
N VAL A 503 -3.23 -23.00 -16.07
CA VAL A 503 -2.55 -23.23 -14.79
C VAL A 503 -1.90 -24.62 -14.82
N PRO A 504 -1.03 -24.99 -13.87
CA PRO A 504 -0.38 -26.29 -13.84
C PRO A 504 -1.36 -27.47 -13.87
N TYR A 505 -2.54 -27.34 -13.24
CA TYR A 505 -3.58 -28.37 -13.27
C TYR A 505 -4.22 -28.55 -14.66
N GLY A 506 -4.30 -27.51 -15.50
CA GLY A 506 -4.87 -27.61 -16.84
C GLY A 506 -5.17 -26.29 -17.55
N THR A 507 -5.76 -26.39 -18.74
CA THR A 507 -6.25 -25.25 -19.53
C THR A 507 -7.77 -25.23 -19.56
N PHE A 508 -8.35 -24.07 -19.27
CA PHE A 508 -9.78 -23.85 -19.13
C PHE A 508 -10.27 -22.75 -20.09
N THR A 509 -11.56 -22.79 -20.42
CA THR A 509 -12.26 -21.81 -21.27
C THR A 509 -13.61 -21.50 -20.65
N ASN A 510 -14.19 -20.33 -20.94
CA ASN A 510 -15.38 -19.81 -20.25
C ASN A 510 -15.11 -19.60 -18.76
N VAL A 511 -13.95 -19.02 -18.48
CA VAL A 511 -13.51 -18.69 -17.12
C VAL A 511 -14.20 -17.40 -16.70
N VAL A 512 -14.72 -17.39 -15.48
CA VAL A 512 -15.21 -16.19 -14.80
C VAL A 512 -13.99 -15.44 -14.27
N LYS A 513 -13.92 -14.14 -14.53
CA LYS A 513 -12.84 -13.27 -14.07
C LYS A 513 -13.43 -12.16 -13.21
N THR A 514 -12.89 -11.97 -12.02
CA THR A 514 -13.16 -10.82 -11.14
C THR A 514 -11.94 -9.91 -11.07
N PHE A 515 -12.16 -8.64 -10.79
CA PHE A 515 -11.18 -7.69 -10.27
C PHE A 515 -11.50 -7.46 -8.80
N GLU A 516 -10.56 -7.73 -7.91
CA GLU A 516 -10.76 -7.69 -6.46
C GLU A 516 -9.81 -6.67 -5.82
N PHE A 517 -10.31 -5.95 -4.82
CA PHE A 517 -9.58 -4.94 -4.08
C PHE A 517 -10.22 -4.74 -2.70
N THR A 518 -9.45 -4.20 -1.76
CA THR A 518 -9.92 -3.80 -0.44
C THR A 518 -9.52 -2.35 -0.15
N PRO A 519 -10.37 -1.55 0.53
CA PRO A 519 -9.98 -0.24 1.05
C PRO A 519 -8.86 -0.31 2.11
N LEU A 520 -8.69 -1.46 2.77
CA LEU A 520 -7.70 -1.66 3.83
C LEU A 520 -6.28 -1.76 3.26
N GLU A 521 -6.15 -2.39 2.10
CA GLU A 521 -4.91 -2.49 1.34
C GLU A 521 -5.13 -1.88 -0.06
N PRO A 522 -5.15 -0.54 -0.18
CA PRO A 522 -5.54 0.14 -1.41
C PRO A 522 -4.64 -0.18 -2.62
N PHE A 523 -3.48 -0.75 -2.34
CA PHE A 523 -2.42 -1.10 -3.28
C PHE A 523 -2.51 -2.56 -3.73
N THR A 524 -3.18 -3.41 -2.95
CA THR A 524 -3.44 -4.81 -3.31
C THR A 524 -4.63 -4.87 -4.25
N LYS A 525 -4.36 -5.07 -5.54
CA LYS A 525 -5.36 -5.23 -6.60
C LYS A 525 -5.12 -6.53 -7.34
N GLU A 526 -6.18 -7.30 -7.55
CA GLU A 526 -6.04 -8.66 -8.04
C GLU A 526 -7.04 -9.01 -9.14
N HIS A 527 -6.66 -9.95 -10.00
CA HIS A 527 -7.62 -10.71 -10.78
C HIS A 527 -7.75 -12.13 -10.24
N LYS A 528 -8.97 -12.54 -9.88
CA LYS A 528 -9.28 -13.95 -9.57
C LYS A 528 -10.08 -14.60 -10.68
N PHE A 529 -9.86 -15.91 -10.84
CA PHE A 529 -10.39 -16.69 -11.95
C PHE A 529 -11.09 -17.95 -11.45
N TYR A 530 -12.30 -18.21 -11.96
CA TYR A 530 -13.15 -19.32 -11.55
C TYR A 530 -13.66 -20.12 -12.77
N VAL A 531 -13.81 -21.44 -12.64
CA VAL A 531 -14.36 -22.28 -13.70
C VAL A 531 -15.41 -23.26 -13.18
N GLU A 532 -16.43 -23.48 -14.01
CA GLU A 532 -17.54 -24.38 -13.72
C GLU A 532 -17.06 -25.78 -13.30
N GLY A 533 -17.58 -26.27 -12.17
CA GLY A 533 -17.32 -27.58 -11.61
C GLY A 533 -16.01 -27.73 -10.82
N ILE A 534 -15.14 -26.72 -10.85
CA ILE A 534 -13.90 -26.72 -10.07
C ILE A 534 -13.92 -25.63 -9.01
N GLY A 535 -14.26 -24.39 -9.34
CA GLY A 535 -14.06 -23.30 -8.39
C GLY A 535 -13.04 -22.28 -8.85
N PHE A 536 -12.43 -21.62 -7.87
CA PHE A 536 -11.23 -20.80 -8.01
C PHE A 536 -10.08 -21.62 -8.61
N ILE A 537 -9.35 -21.02 -9.55
CA ILE A 537 -8.24 -21.70 -10.25
C ILE A 537 -6.95 -20.88 -10.32
N LYS A 538 -7.04 -19.55 -10.20
CA LYS A 538 -5.91 -18.64 -10.35
C LYS A 538 -6.20 -17.30 -9.69
N GLN A 539 -5.20 -16.71 -9.07
CA GLN A 539 -5.12 -15.30 -8.70
C GLN A 539 -3.87 -14.68 -9.32
N VAL A 540 -3.96 -13.40 -9.66
CA VAL A 540 -2.84 -12.59 -10.18
C VAL A 540 -2.87 -11.27 -9.44
N ASN A 541 -1.82 -10.97 -8.67
CA ASN A 541 -1.58 -9.64 -8.14
C ASN A 541 -1.19 -8.73 -9.31
N LEU A 542 -1.90 -7.61 -9.48
CA LEU A 542 -1.73 -6.74 -10.64
C LEU A 542 -0.54 -5.79 -10.51
N ARG A 543 0.00 -5.65 -9.30
CA ARG A 543 1.21 -4.86 -9.02
C ARG A 543 2.44 -5.74 -9.15
N THR A 544 2.57 -6.75 -8.29
CA THR A 544 3.77 -7.62 -8.23
C THR A 544 3.83 -8.62 -9.40
N GLY A 545 2.70 -8.90 -10.05
CA GLY A 545 2.59 -9.94 -11.06
C GLY A 545 2.65 -11.36 -10.48
N GLU A 546 2.73 -11.50 -9.15
CA GLU A 546 2.69 -12.79 -8.46
C GLU A 546 1.40 -13.53 -8.80
N GLU A 547 1.52 -14.84 -8.98
CA GLU A 547 0.40 -15.70 -9.35
C GLU A 547 0.26 -16.84 -8.35
N LEU A 548 -0.97 -17.10 -7.90
CA LEU A 548 -1.32 -18.28 -7.11
C LEU A 548 -2.17 -19.21 -7.97
N ASP A 549 -1.59 -20.37 -8.33
CA ASP A 549 -2.08 -21.22 -9.41
C ASP A 549 -2.57 -22.58 -8.89
N LEU A 550 -3.71 -23.06 -9.39
CA LEU A 550 -4.20 -24.41 -9.06
C LEU A 550 -3.24 -25.49 -9.59
N VAL A 551 -2.72 -26.31 -8.68
CA VAL A 551 -1.83 -27.44 -9.00
C VAL A 551 -2.48 -28.80 -8.79
N GLU A 552 -3.41 -28.92 -7.83
CA GLU A 552 -4.14 -30.17 -7.55
C GLU A 552 -5.59 -29.87 -7.18
N PHE A 553 -6.52 -30.62 -7.77
CA PHE A 553 -7.93 -30.61 -7.41
C PHE A 553 -8.44 -32.04 -7.19
N VAL A 554 -9.06 -32.25 -6.03
CA VAL A 554 -9.77 -33.48 -5.66
C VAL A 554 -11.24 -33.14 -5.52
N GLY A 555 -12.04 -33.50 -6.53
CA GLY A 555 -13.48 -33.33 -6.50
C GLY A 555 -14.18 -34.24 -5.48
N PRO A 556 -15.49 -34.02 -5.23
CA PRO A 556 -16.23 -34.78 -4.24
C PRO A 556 -16.29 -36.27 -4.57
N THR A 557 -16.18 -37.10 -3.53
CA THR A 557 -16.26 -38.55 -3.69
C THR A 557 -17.74 -38.95 -3.86
N VAL A 558 -18.13 -39.39 -5.06
CA VAL A 558 -19.51 -39.83 -5.37
C VAL A 558 -19.91 -41.11 -4.63
#